data_AF-A0A1W5ZXJ2-F1
#
_entry.id   AF-A0A1W5ZXJ2-F1
#
_cell.length_a   1.000
_cell.length_b   1.000
_cell.length_c   1.000
_cell.angle_alpha   90.00
_cell.angle_beta   90.00
_cell.angle_gamma   90.00
#
_symmetry.space_group_name_H-M   'P 1'
#
loop_
_entity.id
_entity.type
_entity.pdbx_description
1 polymer ?
#
loop_
_entity_poly.entity_id
_entity_poly.type
_entity_poly.pdbx_seq_one_letter_code
_entity_poly.pdbx_strand_id
1 'polypeptide(L)' 'MSLMFTSVNRGVEDKRCSLISKLMDLGYTQDCLGKRTRDMTLPELEQIYINLEYKQNEEMGV' A
#
# COMPACT_ATOMS: atom_id res chain seq x y z
N MET A 1 29.21 -13.33 -1.54
CA MET A 1 28.06 -13.57 -2.44
C MET A 1 27.32 -12.25 -2.61
N SER A 2 27.55 -11.54 -3.72
CA SER A 2 26.82 -10.31 -4.03
C SER A 2 25.40 -10.69 -4.45
N LEU A 3 24.43 -10.38 -3.60
CA LEU A 3 23.02 -10.52 -3.92
C LEU A 3 22.73 -9.55 -5.08
N MET A 4 22.52 -10.12 -6.26
CA MET A 4 22.17 -9.37 -7.44
C MET A 4 20.92 -8.54 -7.09
N PHE A 5 21.05 -7.21 -7.16
CA PHE A 5 19.93 -6.27 -7.09
C PHE A 5 19.09 -6.49 -8.35
N THR A 6 18.35 -7.59 -8.41
CA THR A 6 17.53 -7.96 -9.55
C THR A 6 16.36 -6.98 -9.62
N SER A 7 15.96 -6.58 -10.82
CA SER A 7 14.86 -5.64 -11.12
C SER A 7 13.57 -5.86 -10.33
N VAL A 8 13.40 -7.05 -9.75
CA VAL A 8 12.34 -7.40 -8.80
C VAL A 8 12.29 -6.45 -7.60
N ASN A 9 13.44 -6.09 -6.99
CA ASN A 9 13.45 -5.16 -5.84
C ASN A 9 12.97 -3.76 -6.25
N ARG A 10 13.38 -3.29 -7.44
CA ARG A 10 12.94 -1.99 -7.96
C ARG A 10 11.43 -1.97 -8.23
N GLY A 11 10.88 -3.03 -8.80
CA GLY A 11 9.42 -3.15 -9.02
C GLY A 11 8.61 -3.21 -7.72
N VAL A 12 9.15 -3.87 -6.69
CA VAL A 12 8.55 -3.92 -5.35
C VAL A 12 8.55 -2.55 -4.68
N GLU A 13 9.67 -1.82 -4.75
CA GLU A 13 9.77 -0.45 -4.21
C GLU A 13 8.85 0.54 -4.94
N ASP A 14 8.79 0.46 -6.27
CA ASP A 14 7.92 1.30 -7.10
C ASP A 14 6.44 1.06 -6.78
N LYS A 15 6.03 -0.22 -6.69
CA LYS A 15 4.67 -0.60 -6.28
C LYS A 15 4.35 -0.12 -4.86
N ARG A 16 5.31 -0.20 -3.93
CA ARG A 16 5.14 0.30 -2.56
C ARG A 16 4.90 1.81 -2.55
N CYS A 17 5.71 2.58 -3.27
CA CYS A 17 5.53 4.03 -3.39
C CYS A 17 4.18 4.39 -4.01
N SER A 18 3.77 3.68 -5.07
CA SER A 18 2.46 3.87 -5.70
C SER A 18 1.31 3.65 -4.73
N LEU A 19 1.34 2.55 -3.95
CA LEU A 19 0.31 2.24 -2.95
C LEU A 19 0.28 3.27 -1.82
N ILE A 20 1.44 3.72 -1.33
CA ILE A 20 1.50 4.79 -0.32
C ILE A 20 0.81 6.05 -0.84
N SER A 21 1.11 6.45 -2.09
CA SER A 21 0.49 7.63 -2.69
C SER A 21 -1.03 7.49 -2.82
N LYS A 22 -1.53 6.33 -3.27
CA LYS A 22 -2.97 6.07 -3.38
C LYS A 22 -3.66 6.08 -2.01
N LEU A 23 -3.06 5.44 -1.01
CA LEU A 23 -3.61 5.42 0.35
C LEU A 23 -3.65 6.81 0.96
N MET A 24 -2.61 7.63 0.73
CA MET A 24 -2.61 9.02 1.17
C MET A 24 -3.69 9.87 0.48
N ASP A 25 -3.94 9.66 -0.82
CA ASP A 25 -5.02 10.32 -1.57
C ASP A 25 -6.41 9.93 -1.03
N LEU A 26 -6.58 8.67 -0.63
CA LEU A 26 -7.76 8.18 0.09
C LEU A 26 -7.86 8.66 1.55
N GLY A 27 -6.94 9.53 2.00
CA GLY A 27 -6.90 10.07 3.36
C GLY A 27 -6.29 9.14 4.42
N TYR A 28 -5.78 7.98 4.01
CA TYR A 28 -5.18 6.99 4.89
C TYR A 28 -3.69 7.30 5.13
N THR A 29 -3.41 8.00 6.23
CA THR A 29 -2.07 8.49 6.60
C THR A 29 -1.39 7.70 7.71
N GLN A 30 -2.18 7.01 8.53
CA GLN A 30 -1.72 6.15 9.61
C GLN A 30 -2.73 5.03 9.89
N ASP A 31 -2.23 3.91 10.40
CA ASP A 31 -3.06 2.85 10.94
C ASP A 31 -3.62 3.18 12.33
N CYS A 32 -4.63 2.42 12.74
CA CYS A 32 -5.21 2.42 14.08
C CYS A 32 -4.15 2.24 15.20
N LEU A 33 -3.05 1.54 14.91
CA LEU A 33 -1.93 1.35 15.85
C LEU A 33 -0.92 2.52 15.84
N GLY A 34 -1.19 3.60 15.11
CA GLY A 34 -0.31 4.78 14.99
C GLY A 34 0.86 4.59 14.03
N LYS A 35 0.89 3.47 13.28
CA LYS A 35 1.91 3.20 12.26
C LYS A 35 1.62 4.03 11.01
N ARG A 36 2.58 4.86 10.58
CA ARG A 36 2.41 5.70 9.38
C ARG A 36 2.37 4.83 8.12
N THR A 37 1.58 5.23 7.13
CA THR A 37 1.46 4.50 5.85
C THR A 37 2.81 4.26 5.18
N ARG A 38 3.71 5.25 5.22
CA ARG A 38 5.08 5.13 4.66
C ARG A 38 5.98 4.11 5.36
N ASP A 39 5.69 3.78 6.61
CA ASP A 39 6.45 2.86 7.45
C ASP A 39 5.89 1.41 7.35
N MET A 40 4.86 1.20 6.53
CA MET A 40 4.26 -0.12 6.27
C MET A 40 5.01 -0.90 5.21
N THR A 41 4.92 -2.23 5.33
CA THR A 41 5.42 -3.15 4.33
C THR A 41 4.46 -3.22 3.15
N LEU A 42 4.97 -3.63 1.97
CA LEU A 42 4.14 -3.80 0.78
C LEU A 42 2.88 -4.66 1.01
N PRO A 43 2.95 -5.85 1.64
CA PRO A 43 1.75 -6.65 1.87
C PRO A 43 0.72 -5.97 2.77
N GLU A 44 1.14 -5.22 3.79
CA GLU A 44 0.21 -4.43 4.62
C GLU A 44 -0.52 -3.37 3.78
N LEU A 45 0.21 -2.64 2.95
CA LEU A 45 -0.35 -1.61 2.06
C LEU A 45 -1.32 -2.22 1.05
N GLU A 46 -1.00 -3.38 0.48
CA GLU A 46 -1.90 -4.09 -0.44
C GLU A 46 -3.21 -4.51 0.26
N GLN A 47 -3.11 -5.07 1.47
CA GLN A 47 -4.30 -5.47 2.23
C GLN A 47 -5.21 -4.28 2.56
N ILE A 48 -4.61 -3.16 3.00
CA ILE A 48 -5.38 -1.95 3.32
C ILE A 48 -6.04 -1.38 2.05
N TYR A 49 -5.29 -1.32 0.95
CA TYR A 49 -5.81 -0.82 -0.32
C TYR A 49 -6.99 -1.66 -0.82
N ILE A 50 -6.86 -2.99 -0.80
CA ILE A 50 -7.94 -3.91 -1.17
C ILE A 50 -9.17 -3.67 -0.28
N ASN A 51 -8.99 -3.59 1.04
CA ASN A 51 -10.10 -3.35 1.97
C ASN A 51 -10.80 -2.01 1.70
N LEU A 52 -10.04 -0.95 1.37
CA LEU A 52 -10.60 0.35 1.02
C LEU A 52 -11.34 0.34 -0.32
N GLU A 53 -10.84 -0.38 -1.33
CA GLU A 53 -11.54 -0.58 -2.60
C GLU A 53 -12.84 -1.35 -2.39
N TYR A 54 -12.83 -2.42 -1.59
CA TYR A 54 -14.05 -3.16 -1.26
C TYR A 54 -15.07 -2.29 -0.53
N LYS A 55 -14.64 -1.49 0.44
CA LYS A 55 -15.52 -0.59 1.17
C LYS A 55 -16.16 0.45 0.24
N GLN A 56 -15.39 1.05 -0.66
CA GLN A 56 -15.91 2.00 -1.65
C GLN A 56 -16.94 1.35 -2.59
N ASN A 57 -16.70 0.11 -3.03
CA ASN A 57 -17.63 -0.62 -3.88
C ASN A 57 -18.91 -1.02 -3.13
N GLU A 58 -18.82 -1.35 -1.84
CA GLU A 58 -19.98 -1.65 -0.98
C GLU A 58 -20.83 -0.39 -0.74
N GLU A 59 -20.18 0.76 -0.49
CA GLU A 59 -20.86 2.05 -0.30
C GLU A 59 -21.48 2.60 -1.60
N MET A 60 -20.99 2.19 -2.78
CA MET A 60 -21.54 2.56 -4.09
C MET A 60 -22.60 1.61 -4.66
N GLY A 61 -23.00 0.55 -3.94
CA GLY A 61 -24.19 -0.25 -4.22
C GLY A 61 -24.46 -0.55 -5.70
N VAL A 62 -23.64 -1.40 -6.31
CA VAL A 62 -24.00 -2.13 -7.55
C VAL A 62 -24.64 -3.46 -7.19
#